data_AF-A0A538C9S8-F1
#
_entry.id   AF-A0A538C9S8-F1
#
_cell.length_a   1.000
_cell.length_b   1.000
_cell.length_c   1.000
_cell.angle_alpha   90.00
_cell.angle_beta   90.00
_cell.angle_gamma   90.00
#
_symmetry.space_group_name_H-M   'P 1'
#
loop_
_entity.id
_entity.type
_entity.pdbx_description
1 polymer ?
#
loop_
_entity_poly.entity_id
_entity_poly.type
_entity_poly.pdbx_seq_one_letter_code
_entity_poly.pdbx_strand_id
1 'polypeptide(L)'
;MTDRPPAENWPQVWIDPATGERQTTLGRHRSGPYAKPLRYSEYDENAQLACWNCDWRGPAREGSRESYEELFDISCPRCETMLLIVSTLVTLEERNAAAAAGHPGAQTTVAEMEQMEARR
;
A
#
# COMPACT_ATOMS: atom_id res chain seq x y z
N MET A 1 14.62 -39.31 -17.14
CA MET A 1 15.06 -38.07 -17.79
C MET A 1 13.89 -37.11 -17.76
N THR A 2 13.80 -36.30 -16.72
CA THR A 2 12.82 -35.20 -16.65
C THR A 2 13.63 -33.93 -16.68
N ASP A 3 13.58 -33.25 -17.83
CA ASP A 3 14.18 -31.94 -18.04
C ASP A 3 13.72 -30.98 -16.94
N ARG A 4 14.69 -30.52 -16.15
CA ARG A 4 14.52 -29.42 -15.22
C ARG A 4 14.85 -28.15 -16.01
N PRO A 5 13.87 -27.29 -16.33
CA PRO A 5 14.18 -26.03 -17.01
C PRO A 5 15.00 -25.12 -16.07
N PRO A 6 15.83 -24.22 -16.63
CA PRO A 6 16.77 -23.43 -15.87
C PRO A 6 16.05 -22.42 -14.98
N ALA A 7 16.68 -22.10 -13.85
CA ALA A 7 16.18 -21.15 -12.87
C ALA A 7 16.22 -19.71 -13.43
N GLU A 8 15.25 -19.37 -14.27
CA GLU A 8 14.97 -17.99 -14.61
C GLU A 8 14.07 -17.38 -13.53
N ASN A 9 14.42 -16.16 -13.15
CA ASN A 9 13.88 -15.38 -12.06
C ASN A 9 12.44 -14.90 -12.35
N TRP A 10 11.49 -15.83 -12.46
CA TRP A 10 10.08 -15.52 -12.64
C TRP A 10 9.49 -15.18 -11.26
N PRO A 11 8.78 -14.05 -11.10
CA PRO A 11 8.03 -13.82 -9.87
C PRO A 11 7.10 -15.02 -9.68
N GLN A 12 7.16 -15.67 -8.51
CA GLN A 12 6.35 -16.85 -8.23
C GLN A 12 4.87 -16.44 -8.32
N VAL A 13 4.24 -16.70 -9.47
CA VAL A 13 2.82 -16.44 -9.72
C VAL A 13 2.07 -17.67 -9.26
N TRP A 14 1.25 -17.51 -8.23
CA TRP A 14 0.40 -18.58 -7.69
C TRP A 14 -1.03 -18.34 -8.16
N ILE A 15 -1.75 -19.42 -8.46
CA ILE A 15 -3.17 -19.33 -8.80
C ILE A 15 -3.96 -19.65 -7.53
N ASP A 16 -4.81 -18.72 -7.08
CA ASP A 16 -5.70 -18.94 -5.94
C ASP A 16 -6.68 -20.08 -6.27
N PRO A 17 -6.73 -21.18 -5.50
CA PRO A 17 -7.60 -22.31 -5.80
C PRO A 17 -9.09 -22.02 -5.56
N ALA A 18 -9.44 -20.97 -4.82
CA ALA A 18 -10.81 -20.57 -4.56
C ALA A 18 -11.38 -19.65 -5.65
N THR A 19 -10.55 -18.78 -6.24
CA THR A 19 -11.00 -17.76 -7.20
C THR A 19 -10.40 -17.90 -8.60
N GLY A 20 -9.33 -18.69 -8.76
CA GLY A 20 -8.59 -18.83 -10.02
C GLY A 20 -7.73 -17.61 -10.38
N GLU A 21 -7.62 -16.62 -9.48
CA GLU A 21 -6.91 -15.38 -9.75
C GLU A 21 -5.39 -15.57 -9.62
N ARG A 22 -4.63 -14.96 -10.55
CA ARG A 22 -3.16 -14.95 -10.50
C ARG A 22 -2.69 -13.96 -9.43
N GLN A 23 -2.18 -14.48 -8.33
CA GLN A 23 -1.63 -13.68 -7.24
C GLN A 23 -0.10 -13.66 -7.31
N THR A 24 0.46 -12.46 -7.18
CA THR A 24 1.89 -12.28 -6.92
C THR A 24 2.19 -12.58 -5.45
N THR A 25 3.47 -12.74 -5.09
CA THR A 25 3.90 -12.82 -3.68
C THR A 25 3.28 -11.69 -2.83
N LEU A 26 3.17 -10.49 -3.40
CA LEU A 26 2.52 -9.33 -2.78
C LEU A 26 1.03 -9.53 -2.50
N GLY A 27 0.32 -10.19 -3.42
CA GLY A 27 -1.11 -10.53 -3.29
C GLY A 27 -1.39 -11.48 -2.13
N ARG A 28 -0.50 -12.45 -1.90
CA ARG A 28 -0.61 -13.38 -0.76
C ARG A 28 -0.44 -12.70 0.60
N HIS A 29 0.39 -11.65 0.68
CA HIS A 29 0.63 -10.93 1.94
C HIS A 29 -0.43 -9.86 2.24
N ARG A 30 -1.44 -9.65 1.38
CA ARG A 30 -2.56 -8.71 1.67
C ARG A 30 -3.42 -9.12 2.87
N SER A 31 -3.34 -10.37 3.33
CA SER A 31 -4.16 -10.93 4.41
C SER A 31 -3.35 -11.68 5.49
N GLY A 32 -2.02 -11.61 5.46
CA GLY A 32 -1.13 -12.24 6.45
C GLY A 32 -0.64 -11.29 7.55
N PRO A 33 0.25 -11.74 8.47
CA PRO A 33 0.84 -10.94 9.55
C PRO A 33 1.84 -9.87 9.06
N TYR A 34 1.76 -9.46 7.80
CA TYR A 34 2.73 -8.60 7.14
C TYR A 34 2.13 -7.24 6.87
N ALA A 35 3.00 -6.23 6.80
CA ALA A 35 2.58 -4.88 6.43
C ALA A 35 1.97 -4.88 5.02
N LYS A 36 0.80 -4.24 4.88
CA LYS A 36 0.10 -4.13 3.60
C LYS A 36 0.73 -3.01 2.78
N PRO A 37 1.29 -3.31 1.61
CA PRO A 37 1.77 -2.28 0.70
C PRO A 37 0.59 -1.59 0.03
N LEU A 38 0.64 -0.26 -0.01
CA LEU A 38 -0.33 0.61 -0.65
C LEU A 38 0.39 1.64 -1.50
N ARG A 39 -0.24 2.09 -2.58
CA ARG A 39 0.10 3.36 -3.21
C ARG A 39 -0.49 4.51 -2.39
N TYR A 40 0.11 5.69 -2.48
CA TYR A 40 -0.43 6.88 -1.82
C TYR A 40 -1.89 7.18 -2.23
N SER A 41 -2.26 6.90 -3.48
CA SER A 41 -3.65 6.98 -3.93
C SER A 41 -4.59 6.05 -3.14
N GLU A 42 -4.16 4.83 -2.83
CA GLU A 42 -4.97 3.87 -2.07
C GLU A 42 -4.98 4.16 -0.56
N TYR A 43 -4.14 5.08 -0.08
CA TYR A 43 -4.05 5.43 1.33
C TYR A 43 -5.21 6.32 1.75
N ASP A 44 -5.91 5.87 2.79
CA ASP A 44 -6.91 6.64 3.53
C ASP A 44 -6.48 6.67 5.00
N GLU A 45 -6.22 7.87 5.51
CA GLU A 45 -5.81 8.09 6.89
C GLU A 45 -6.90 7.73 7.91
N ASN A 46 -8.16 7.65 7.48
CA ASN A 46 -9.31 7.28 8.29
C ASN A 46 -9.64 5.79 8.22
N ALA A 47 -8.96 5.03 7.35
CA ALA A 47 -9.14 3.59 7.23
C ALA A 47 -8.83 2.89 8.57
N GLN A 48 -9.74 2.01 8.99
CA GLN A 48 -9.57 1.25 10.22
C GLN A 48 -8.52 0.16 10.03
N LEU A 49 -7.48 0.21 10.84
CA LEU A 49 -6.43 -0.79 10.94
C LEU A 49 -6.65 -1.68 12.15
N ALA A 50 -6.22 -2.93 12.04
CA ALA A 50 -6.19 -3.87 13.13
C ALA A 50 -4.78 -4.47 13.22
N CYS A 51 -4.18 -4.42 14.40
CA CYS A 51 -2.91 -5.09 14.67
C CYS A 51 -3.18 -6.55 15.01
N TRP A 52 -2.59 -7.47 14.25
CA TRP A 52 -2.69 -8.91 14.49
C TRP A 52 -1.87 -9.38 15.71
N ASN A 53 -0.94 -8.55 16.21
CA ASN A 53 -0.02 -8.92 17.28
C ASN A 53 -0.51 -8.49 18.70
N CYS A 54 -1.21 -7.36 18.83
CA CYS A 54 -1.64 -6.83 20.14
C CYS A 54 -3.12 -6.40 20.21
N ASP A 55 -3.91 -6.77 19.21
CA ASP A 55 -5.34 -6.48 19.09
C ASP A 55 -5.72 -4.99 19.06
N TRP A 56 -4.75 -4.08 18.90
CA TRP A 56 -5.02 -2.67 18.70
C TRP A 56 -5.88 -2.45 17.44
N ARG A 57 -6.87 -1.55 17.56
CA ARG A 57 -7.73 -1.12 16.45
C ARG A 57 -7.85 0.39 16.48
N GLY A 58 -7.73 1.02 15.32
CA GLY A 58 -7.88 2.46 15.18
C GLY A 58 -7.67 2.91 13.74
N PRO A 59 -7.99 4.17 13.43
CA PRO A 59 -7.74 4.74 12.11
C PRO A 59 -6.23 4.83 11.84
N ALA A 60 -5.84 4.75 10.57
CA ALA A 60 -4.43 4.77 10.16
C ALA A 60 -3.66 6.00 10.66
N ARG A 61 -4.32 7.16 10.82
CA ARG A 61 -3.74 8.38 11.41
C ARG A 61 -3.32 8.26 12.88
N GLU A 62 -3.86 7.29 13.62
CA GLU A 62 -3.49 7.00 15.02
C GLU A 62 -2.35 5.98 15.11
N GLY A 63 -1.93 5.39 13.99
CA GLY A 63 -0.72 4.59 13.91
C GLY A 63 0.55 5.44 14.01
N SER A 64 1.65 4.82 14.42
CA SER A 64 2.97 5.45 14.37
C SER A 64 3.42 5.57 12.92
N ARG A 65 3.71 6.79 12.45
CA ARG A 65 4.14 7.06 11.08
C ARG A 65 5.63 7.39 11.06
N GLU A 66 6.38 6.67 10.24
CA GLU A 66 7.76 7.05 9.89
C GLU A 66 7.84 7.34 8.39
N SER A 67 8.40 8.49 8.04
CA SER A 67 8.50 8.97 6.66
C SER A 67 9.90 8.76 6.11
N TYR A 68 9.97 8.28 4.87
CA TYR A 68 11.17 8.12 4.07
C TYR A 68 11.01 8.93 2.77
N GLU A 69 12.04 8.95 1.93
CA GLU A 69 12.07 9.77 0.71
C GLU A 69 10.94 9.41 -0.28
N GLU A 70 10.67 8.11 -0.47
CA GLU A 70 9.76 7.58 -1.50
C GLU A 70 8.58 6.76 -0.94
N LEU A 71 8.49 6.67 0.38
CA LEU A 71 7.45 5.93 1.09
C LEU A 71 7.34 6.38 2.54
N PHE A 72 6.26 5.98 3.22
CA PHE A 72 6.18 6.00 4.67
C PHE A 72 5.53 4.70 5.15
N ASP A 73 5.85 4.25 6.36
CA ASP A 73 5.15 3.14 6.98
C ASP A 73 4.19 3.63 8.08
N ILE A 74 3.20 2.79 8.36
CA ILE A 74 2.30 2.95 9.51
C ILE A 74 2.45 1.70 10.37
N SER A 75 2.95 1.90 11.58
CA SER A 75 3.19 0.86 12.56
C SER A 75 2.19 0.96 13.72
N CYS A 76 1.91 -0.16 14.38
CA CYS A 76 1.01 -0.18 15.54
C CYS A 76 1.59 0.67 16.68
N PRO A 77 0.82 1.58 17.29
CA PRO A 77 1.33 2.49 18.32
C PRO A 77 1.58 1.79 19.68
N ARG A 78 1.23 0.49 19.82
CA ARG A 78 1.39 -0.28 21.05
C ARG A 78 2.56 -1.26 21.05
N CYS A 79 2.82 -1.89 19.91
CA CYS A 79 3.81 -2.95 19.80
C CYS A 79 4.70 -2.81 18.56
N GLU A 80 4.66 -1.66 17.89
CA GLU A 80 5.52 -1.29 16.75
C GLU A 80 5.46 -2.24 15.56
N THR A 81 4.45 -3.13 15.53
CA THR A 81 4.24 -4.04 14.40
C THR A 81 3.83 -3.23 13.18
N MET A 82 4.60 -3.32 12.10
CA MET A 82 4.33 -2.61 10.85
C MET A 82 3.04 -3.12 10.20
N LEU A 83 2.12 -2.19 9.94
CA LEU A 83 0.77 -2.48 9.42
C LEU A 83 0.63 -2.10 7.95
N LEU A 84 1.20 -0.96 7.54
CA LEU A 84 1.15 -0.47 6.16
C LEU A 84 2.54 -0.02 5.70
N ILE A 85 2.79 -0.14 4.40
CA ILE A 85 3.88 0.56 3.69
C ILE A 85 3.23 1.33 2.54
N VAL A 86 3.34 2.65 2.54
CA VAL A 86 2.69 3.51 1.56
C VAL A 86 3.73 4.18 0.68
N SER A 87 3.76 3.81 -0.60
CA SER A 87 4.66 4.45 -1.58
C SER A 87 4.10 5.79 -2.04
N THR A 88 4.94 6.83 -1.99
CA THR A 88 4.62 8.18 -2.49
C THR A 88 4.99 8.37 -3.96
N LEU A 89 5.70 7.39 -4.56
CA LEU A 89 6.01 7.37 -5.98
C LEU A 89 4.76 7.06 -6.80
N VAL A 90 4.16 8.11 -7.33
CA VAL A 90 3.12 8.05 -8.36
C VAL A 90 3.48 9.03 -9.47
N THR A 91 3.31 8.63 -10.71
CA THR A 91 3.43 9.59 -11.83
C THR A 91 2.28 10.61 -11.76
N LEU A 92 2.47 11.79 -12.36
CA LEU A 92 1.43 12.81 -12.45
C LEU A 92 0.14 12.25 -13.08
N GLU A 93 0.28 11.44 -14.13
CA GLU A 93 -0.85 10.82 -14.83
C GLU A 93 -1.60 9.83 -13.94
N GLU A 94 -0.90 8.88 -13.29
CA GLU A 94 -1.50 7.92 -12.37
C GLU A 94 -2.19 8.61 -11.19
N ARG A 95 -1.60 9.69 -10.68
CA ARG A 95 -2.18 10.48 -9.60
C ARG A 95 -3.48 11.16 -10.03
N ASN A 96 -3.49 11.80 -11.19
CA ASN A 96 -4.69 12.47 -11.71
C ASN A 96 -5.81 11.46 -12.00
N ALA A 97 -5.46 10.31 -12.58
CA ALA A 97 -6.41 9.21 -12.80
C ALA A 97 -6.98 8.70 -11.46
N ALA A 98 -6.15 8.53 -10.44
CA ALA A 98 -6.60 8.12 -9.12
C ALA A 98 -7.49 9.18 -8.45
N ALA A 99 -7.15 10.46 -8.54
CA ALA A 99 -7.97 11.55 -8.01
C ALA A 99 -9.35 11.59 -8.69
N ALA A 100 -9.40 11.40 -10.02
CA ALA A 100 -10.64 11.29 -10.78
C ALA A 100 -11.47 10.04 -10.39
N ALA A 101 -10.80 8.95 -10.00
CA ALA A 101 -11.44 7.73 -9.50
C ALA A 101 -11.90 7.83 -8.02
N GLY A 102 -11.71 8.98 -7.35
CA GLY A 102 -12.20 9.21 -5.99
C GLY A 102 -11.29 8.72 -4.87
N HIS A 103 -10.00 8.53 -5.17
CA HIS A 103 -9.03 8.06 -4.19
C HIS A 103 -8.58 9.21 -3.26
N PRO A 104 -8.79 9.12 -1.93
CA PRO A 104 -8.66 10.26 -1.01
C PRO A 104 -7.24 10.82 -0.91
N GLY A 105 -6.21 9.97 -0.88
CA GLY A 105 -4.82 10.43 -0.93
C GLY A 105 -4.51 11.20 -2.21
N ALA A 106 -4.92 10.67 -3.36
CA ALA A 106 -4.70 11.34 -4.65
C ALA A 106 -5.42 12.69 -4.76
N GLN A 107 -6.66 12.78 -4.27
CA GLN A 107 -7.43 14.03 -4.25
C GLN A 107 -6.76 15.09 -3.39
N THR A 108 -6.22 14.71 -2.23
CA THR A 108 -5.52 15.62 -1.33
C THR A 108 -4.27 16.20 -2.00
N THR A 109 -3.41 15.36 -2.59
CA THR A 109 -2.19 15.84 -3.26
C THR A 109 -2.47 16.73 -4.47
N VAL A 110 -3.48 16.39 -5.29
CA VAL A 110 -3.86 17.25 -6.44
C VAL A 110 -4.30 18.62 -5.95
N ALA A 111 -5.16 18.68 -4.92
CA ALA A 111 -5.63 19.94 -4.35
C ALA A 111 -4.48 20.79 -3.76
N GLU A 112 -3.51 20.17 -3.09
CA GLU A 112 -2.32 20.87 -2.56
C GLU A 112 -1.44 21.44 -3.67
N MET A 113 -1.26 20.70 -4.77
CA MET A 113 -0.47 21.16 -5.91
C MET A 113 -1.14 22.31 -6.65
N GLU A 114 -2.45 22.24 -6.90
CA GLU A 114 -3.21 23.35 -7.48
C GLU A 114 -3.12 24.61 -6.61
N GLN A 115 -3.16 24.46 -5.28
CA GLN A 115 -2.96 25.59 -4.36
C GLN A 115 -1.55 26.18 -4.42
N MET A 116 -0.51 25.36 -4.60
CA MET A 116 0.86 25.85 -4.79
C MET A 116 1.03 26.57 -6.13
N GLU A 117 0.45 26.05 -7.21
CA GLU A 117 0.46 26.69 -8.53
C GLU A 117 -0.31 28.02 -8.52
N ALA A 118 -1.46 28.08 -7.87
CA ALA A 118 -2.25 29.31 -7.74
C ALA A 118 -1.59 30.40 -6.90
N ARG A 119 -0.59 30.03 -6.08
CA ARG A 119 0.24 30.98 -5.30
C ARG A 119 1.44 31.52 -6.08
N ARG A 120 1.71 31.00 -7.28
CA ARG A 120 2.86 31.36 -8.12
C ARG A 120 2.50 32.46 -9.12
#